data_AF-M5RVD1-F1
#
_entry.id   AF-M5RVD1-F1
#
_cell.length_a   1.000
_cell.length_b   1.000
_cell.length_c   1.000
_cell.angle_alpha   90.00
_cell.angle_beta   90.00
_cell.angle_gamma   90.00
#
_symmetry.space_group_name_H-M   'P 1'
#
loop_
_entity.id
_entity.type
_entity.pdbx_description
1 polymer ?
#
loop_
_entity_poly.entity_id
_entity_poly.type
_entity_poly.pdbx_seq_one_letter_code
_entity_poly.pdbx_strand_id
1 'polypeptide(L)'
;MPRKPELGNVQVYPNRPLTKADKTGYVLQFYCPIRGKRIRRSCGTRDRREARKLMRECRERLLDGNYVQSGGAVSANDERSRPAVVGVAISSKAEVATDEKTWEWCYQKYRHFRTARTKKDSFKHSRSRLGIAERIFRGYFDDRGRDGELLVKHVMTLDMIEYLQERLLAGDECRYDSRSPNTVNSMTPSVMAFVRFCAKREWIDRVPDIERLSVDDVMKGRPITGEEFDRMLAVTHKVVGKDEAAAWQFALRVVWFSGFRVGDLMDFHWEDERHIRPVWPNQPGVFPTITVPSSQKNGKVQEIPMLPELDEFLSSVPVEERSGWI
;
A
#
# COMPACT_ATOMS: atom_id res chain seq x y z
N MET A 1 27.90 -14.74 6.51
CA MET A 1 27.03 -15.24 7.60
C MET A 1 26.52 -14.05 8.41
N PRO A 2 25.23 -13.95 8.76
CA PRO A 2 24.76 -12.91 9.66
C PRO A 2 25.49 -13.06 11.00
N ARG A 3 26.07 -11.97 11.53
CA ARG A 3 26.74 -11.98 12.85
C ARG A 3 25.75 -12.52 13.88
N LYS A 4 26.15 -13.54 14.65
CA LYS A 4 25.34 -14.05 15.77
C LYS A 4 25.01 -12.86 16.68
N PRO A 5 23.75 -12.67 17.10
CA PRO A 5 23.40 -11.56 17.97
C PRO A 5 24.15 -11.69 19.29
N GLU A 6 24.88 -10.64 19.67
CA GLU A 6 25.61 -10.58 20.93
C GLU A 6 24.62 -10.50 22.11
N LEU A 7 24.41 -11.63 22.79
CA LEU A 7 23.68 -11.67 24.05
C LEU A 7 24.41 -10.81 25.09
N GLY A 8 23.66 -9.99 25.84
CA GLY A 8 24.21 -9.04 26.81
C GLY A 8 24.60 -7.66 26.23
N ASN A 9 24.48 -7.44 24.91
CA ASN A 9 24.63 -6.11 24.33
C ASN A 9 23.34 -5.28 24.56
N VAL A 10 23.22 -4.72 25.77
CA VAL A 10 22.11 -3.86 26.21
C VAL A 10 22.55 -2.41 26.16
N GLN A 11 21.78 -1.58 25.47
CA GLN A 11 22.05 -0.15 25.32
C GLN A 11 20.90 0.68 25.88
N VAL A 12 21.23 1.81 26.52
CA VAL A 12 20.25 2.85 26.87
C VAL A 12 20.08 3.80 25.70
N TYR A 13 18.84 4.06 25.31
CA TYR A 13 18.45 5.01 24.28
C TYR A 13 17.51 6.08 24.84
N PRO A 14 17.64 7.35 24.44
CA PRO A 14 18.70 7.88 23.57
C PRO A 14 20.06 7.95 24.28
N ASN A 15 21.17 7.91 23.53
CA ASN A 15 22.52 8.08 24.09
C ASN A 15 22.86 9.57 24.33
N ARG A 16 21.86 10.37 24.65
CA ARG A 16 21.96 11.79 25.04
C ARG A 16 21.05 12.05 26.23
N PRO A 17 21.26 13.13 27.01
CA PRO A 17 20.29 13.58 27.99
C PRO A 17 18.91 13.81 27.36
N LEU A 18 17.85 13.49 28.11
CA LEU A 18 16.48 13.79 27.71
C LEU A 18 16.23 15.30 27.77
N THR A 19 15.48 15.81 26.81
CA THR A 19 15.03 17.20 26.71
C THR A 19 13.55 17.31 27.10
N LYS A 20 13.03 18.53 27.23
CA LYS A 20 11.59 18.78 27.48
C LYS A 20 10.69 18.29 26.34
N ALA A 21 11.23 18.16 25.12
CA ALA A 21 10.50 17.64 23.96
C ALA A 21 10.35 16.10 23.97
N ASP A 22 11.20 15.39 24.72
CA ASP A 22 11.16 13.93 24.81
C ASP A 22 10.02 13.50 25.74
N LYS A 23 8.88 13.10 25.15
CA LYS A 23 7.67 12.68 25.89
C LYS A 23 7.86 11.39 26.68
N THR A 24 8.77 10.51 26.25
CA THR A 24 9.05 9.22 26.89
C THR A 24 10.35 9.26 27.69
N GLY A 25 10.44 8.46 28.76
CA GLY A 25 11.68 8.23 29.50
C GLY A 25 12.73 7.45 28.69
N TYR A 26 13.82 7.07 29.34
CA TYR A 26 14.85 6.23 28.71
C TYR A 26 14.29 4.84 28.37
N VAL A 27 14.84 4.23 27.32
CA VAL A 27 14.49 2.86 26.88
C VAL A 27 15.74 1.99 26.78
N LEU A 28 15.62 0.71 27.10
CA LEU A 28 16.65 -0.30 26.84
C LEU A 28 16.44 -0.91 25.46
N GLN A 29 17.52 -1.03 24.69
CA GLN A 29 17.56 -1.72 23.40
C GLN A 29 18.51 -2.92 23.51
N PHE A 30 18.00 -4.13 23.26
CA PHE A 30 18.79 -5.37 23.36
C PHE A 30 18.17 -6.50 22.53
N TYR A 31 18.93 -7.58 22.31
CA TYR A 31 18.42 -8.81 21.69
C TYR A 31 17.72 -9.69 22.74
N CYS A 32 16.44 -10.01 22.51
CA CYS A 32 15.70 -10.89 23.40
C CYS A 32 15.80 -12.36 22.91
N PRO A 33 16.35 -13.28 23.71
CA PRO A 33 16.48 -14.69 23.33
C PRO A 33 15.13 -15.37 23.13
N ILE A 34 14.11 -15.03 23.93
CA ILE A 34 12.74 -15.60 23.82
C ILE A 34 12.08 -15.23 22.48
N ARG A 35 12.19 -13.95 22.07
CA ARG A 35 11.53 -13.43 20.87
C ARG A 35 12.35 -13.58 19.59
N GLY A 36 13.62 -14.01 19.70
CA GLY A 36 14.52 -14.15 18.55
C GLY A 36 14.82 -12.85 17.79
N LYS A 37 14.61 -11.67 18.41
CA LYS A 37 14.78 -10.36 17.77
C LYS A 37 15.22 -9.27 18.75
N ARG A 38 15.76 -8.17 18.22
CA ARG A 38 16.03 -6.94 18.99
C ARG A 38 14.71 -6.27 19.38
N ILE A 39 14.60 -5.88 20.64
CA ILE A 39 13.43 -5.19 21.19
C ILE A 39 13.85 -3.89 21.88
N ARG A 40 12.89 -2.97 22.04
CA ARG A 40 13.01 -1.77 22.86
C ARG A 40 12.01 -1.86 24.00
N ARG A 41 12.45 -1.59 25.23
CA ARG A 41 11.60 -1.59 26.43
C ARG A 41 11.82 -0.31 27.22
N SER A 42 10.73 0.31 27.66
CA SER A 42 10.81 1.49 28.52
C SER A 42 11.47 1.14 29.85
N CYS A 43 12.39 1.98 30.31
CA CYS A 43 12.97 1.89 31.66
C CYS A 43 12.00 2.40 32.73
N GLY A 44 10.91 3.09 32.36
CA GLY A 44 9.98 3.72 33.31
C GLY A 44 10.53 4.94 34.04
N THR A 45 11.79 5.32 33.80
CA THR A 45 12.47 6.45 34.46
C THR A 45 12.97 7.48 33.46
N ARG A 46 12.99 8.75 33.88
CA ARG A 46 13.65 9.87 33.18
C ARG A 46 15.05 10.16 33.72
N ASP A 47 15.47 9.50 34.80
CA ASP A 47 16.83 9.60 35.31
C ASP A 47 17.78 8.64 34.56
N ARG A 48 18.89 9.20 34.07
CA ARG A 48 19.92 8.46 33.34
C ARG A 48 20.67 7.49 34.25
N ARG A 49 20.83 7.81 35.54
CA ARG A 49 21.55 6.97 36.49
C ARG A 49 20.77 5.70 36.79
N GLU A 50 19.48 5.84 37.07
CA GLU A 50 18.56 4.70 37.22
C GLU A 50 18.44 3.87 35.94
N ALA A 51 18.33 4.51 34.77
CA ALA A 51 18.28 3.79 33.50
C ALA A 51 19.55 2.95 33.24
N ARG A 52 20.73 3.44 33.65
CA ARG A 52 21.99 2.69 33.58
C ARG A 52 22.06 1.53 34.58
N LYS A 53 21.46 1.68 35.78
CA LYS A 53 21.34 0.57 36.75
C LYS A 53 20.48 -0.54 36.16
N LEU A 54 19.30 -0.20 35.63
CA LEU A 54 18.41 -1.15 34.95
C LEU A 54 19.05 -1.81 33.73
N MET A 55 19.87 -1.06 32.97
CA MET A 55 20.65 -1.62 31.85
C MET A 55 21.63 -2.71 32.33
N ARG A 56 22.36 -2.47 33.43
CA ARG A 56 23.32 -3.43 33.99
C ARG A 56 22.61 -4.69 34.49
N GLU A 57 21.55 -4.51 35.27
CA GLU A 57 20.73 -5.63 35.76
C GLU A 57 20.16 -6.45 34.58
N CYS A 58 19.66 -5.79 33.54
CA CYS A 58 19.17 -6.46 32.34
C CYS A 58 20.28 -7.21 31.58
N ARG A 59 21.48 -6.64 31.53
CA ARG A 59 22.65 -7.27 30.89
C ARG A 59 23.08 -8.51 31.64
N GLU A 60 23.25 -8.43 32.96
CA GLU A 60 23.62 -9.56 33.82
C GLU A 60 22.60 -10.69 33.68
N ARG A 61 21.30 -10.38 33.76
CA ARG A 61 20.24 -11.39 33.57
C ARG A 61 20.27 -12.09 32.20
N LEU A 62 20.61 -11.36 31.14
CA LEU A 62 20.73 -11.94 29.80
C LEU A 62 21.97 -12.83 29.66
N LEU A 63 23.04 -12.55 30.39
CA LEU A 63 24.26 -13.36 30.42
C LEU A 63 24.09 -14.60 31.30
N ASP A 64 23.43 -14.46 32.45
CA ASP A 64 23.27 -15.52 33.44
C ASP A 64 22.09 -16.46 33.15
N GLY A 65 21.30 -16.18 32.10
CA GLY A 65 20.17 -17.02 31.70
C GLY A 65 18.89 -16.83 32.52
N ASN A 66 18.92 -16.02 33.58
CA ASN A 66 17.80 -15.82 34.52
C ASN A 66 16.72 -14.82 34.04
N TYR A 67 16.67 -14.53 32.74
CA TYR A 67 15.74 -13.56 32.14
C TYR A 67 14.27 -14.00 32.10
N VAL A 68 13.95 -15.26 32.43
CA VAL A 68 12.56 -15.79 32.49
C VAL A 68 11.96 -15.68 33.90
N GLN A 69 12.80 -15.84 34.94
CA GLN A 69 12.38 -15.96 36.34
C GLN A 69 12.08 -14.62 37.01
N SER A 70 12.69 -13.53 36.54
CA SER A 70 12.44 -12.19 37.07
C SER A 70 11.32 -11.53 36.27
N GLY A 71 10.26 -11.03 36.91
CA GLY A 71 9.20 -10.22 36.28
C GLY A 71 9.68 -8.83 35.78
N GLY A 72 10.87 -8.76 35.16
CA GLY A 72 11.51 -7.55 34.65
C GLY A 72 11.26 -7.33 33.15
N ALA A 73 12.23 -6.73 32.45
CA ALA A 73 12.10 -6.31 31.05
C ALA A 73 11.85 -7.45 30.03
N VAL A 74 12.17 -8.67 30.44
CA VAL A 74 11.79 -9.94 29.80
C VAL A 74 11.08 -10.75 30.89
N SER A 75 9.89 -11.25 30.61
CA SER A 75 9.08 -12.01 31.59
C SER A 75 8.48 -13.27 30.96
N ALA A 76 8.01 -14.22 31.78
CA ALA A 76 7.28 -15.40 31.29
C ALA A 76 6.06 -15.06 30.41
N ASN A 77 5.45 -13.87 30.59
CA ASN A 77 4.37 -13.39 29.71
C ASN A 77 4.84 -13.10 28.27
N ASP A 78 6.14 -12.93 28.04
CA ASP A 78 6.73 -12.76 26.71
C ASP A 78 6.88 -14.07 25.93
N GLU A 79 6.75 -15.24 26.57
CA GLU A 79 6.71 -16.55 25.89
C GLU A 79 5.43 -16.74 25.06
N ARG A 80 4.32 -16.11 25.46
CA ARG A 80 2.98 -16.39 24.90
C ARG A 80 2.59 -15.58 23.66
N SER A 81 3.51 -14.94 22.96
CA SER A 81 3.12 -14.19 21.76
C SER A 81 4.09 -14.36 20.59
N ARG A 82 4.11 -15.58 20.04
CA ARG A 82 3.94 -15.65 18.59
C ARG A 82 2.48 -15.25 18.35
N PRO A 83 2.17 -14.09 17.76
CA PRO A 83 0.81 -13.85 17.30
C PRO A 83 0.45 -15.07 16.44
N ALA A 84 -0.65 -15.74 16.79
CA ALA A 84 -1.15 -16.82 15.98
C ALA A 84 -1.22 -16.30 14.54
N VAL A 85 -0.48 -16.94 13.63
CA VAL A 85 -0.78 -16.76 12.21
C VAL A 85 -2.22 -17.21 12.11
N VAL A 86 -3.15 -16.26 11.88
CA VAL A 86 -4.55 -16.58 11.60
C VAL A 86 -4.51 -17.68 10.56
N GLY A 87 -4.95 -18.88 10.97
CA GLY A 87 -4.43 -20.13 10.44
C GLY A 87 -4.33 -20.16 8.93
N VAL A 88 -3.10 -20.34 8.43
CA VAL A 88 -2.96 -21.27 7.31
C VAL A 88 -3.37 -22.60 7.92
N ALA A 89 -4.65 -22.93 7.80
CA ALA A 89 -5.15 -24.26 8.13
C ALA A 89 -4.38 -25.22 7.25
N ILE A 90 -3.29 -25.78 7.78
CA ILE A 90 -2.73 -27.03 7.30
C ILE A 90 -3.74 -28.05 7.79
N SER A 91 -4.83 -28.23 7.04
CA SER A 91 -5.73 -29.35 7.26
C SER A 91 -4.98 -30.59 6.81
N SER A 92 -4.34 -31.27 7.76
CA SER A 92 -3.90 -32.65 7.61
C SER A 92 -5.04 -33.62 7.91
N LYS A 93 -6.26 -33.27 7.50
CA LYS A 93 -7.38 -34.20 7.38
C LYS A 93 -7.88 -34.14 5.95
N ALA A 94 -7.62 -35.21 5.23
CA ALA A 94 -8.31 -35.55 4.01
C ALA A 94 -9.79 -35.73 4.34
N GLU A 95 -10.57 -34.67 4.14
CA GLU A 95 -12.01 -34.80 3.95
C GLU A 95 -12.23 -35.05 2.46
N VAL A 96 -12.30 -36.33 2.11
CA VAL A 96 -12.92 -36.76 0.86
C VAL A 96 -14.41 -36.91 1.16
N ALA A 97 -15.18 -35.89 0.79
CA ALA A 97 -16.61 -36.00 0.52
C ALA A 97 -17.04 -34.81 -0.35
N THR A 98 -17.18 -35.09 -1.66
CA THR A 98 -17.53 -34.18 -2.77
C THR A 98 -16.59 -32.98 -2.97
N ASP A 99 -15.70 -33.15 -3.94
CA ASP A 99 -14.54 -32.32 -4.28
C ASP A 99 -14.89 -30.97 -4.94
N GLU A 100 -16.05 -30.40 -4.63
CA GLU A 100 -16.60 -29.26 -5.34
C GLU A 100 -16.47 -28.00 -4.48
N LYS A 101 -15.44 -27.20 -4.76
CA LYS A 101 -15.18 -25.97 -4.02
C LYS A 101 -16.08 -24.84 -4.54
N THR A 102 -16.75 -24.14 -3.62
CA THR A 102 -17.58 -22.99 -3.96
C THR A 102 -16.74 -21.74 -4.23
N TRP A 103 -17.26 -20.85 -5.06
CA TRP A 103 -16.71 -19.54 -5.35
C TRP A 103 -16.47 -18.74 -4.07
N GLU A 104 -17.47 -18.67 -3.20
CA GLU A 104 -17.41 -17.90 -1.97
C GLU A 104 -16.30 -18.43 -1.04
N TRP A 105 -16.21 -19.75 -0.87
CA TRP A 105 -15.17 -20.35 -0.05
C TRP A 105 -13.77 -20.05 -0.61
N CYS A 106 -13.57 -20.24 -1.92
CA CYS A 106 -12.30 -19.94 -2.59
C CYS A 106 -11.97 -18.45 -2.51
N TYR A 107 -12.96 -17.57 -2.66
CA TYR A 107 -12.81 -16.13 -2.60
C TYR A 107 -12.37 -15.67 -1.21
N GLN A 108 -12.95 -16.22 -0.13
CA GLN A 108 -12.51 -15.89 1.23
C GLN A 108 -11.06 -16.30 1.49
N LYS A 109 -10.64 -17.48 1.00
CA LYS A 109 -9.23 -17.89 1.06
C LYS A 109 -8.32 -16.96 0.26
N TYR A 110 -8.74 -16.53 -0.93
CA TYR A 110 -7.99 -15.58 -1.76
C TYR A 110 -7.88 -14.20 -1.11
N ARG A 111 -8.98 -13.69 -0.57
CA ARG A 111 -9.03 -12.43 0.18
C ARG A 111 -8.06 -12.47 1.34
N HIS A 112 -8.11 -13.50 2.19
CA HIS A 112 -7.20 -13.65 3.31
C HIS A 112 -5.72 -13.67 2.86
N PHE A 113 -5.43 -14.45 1.80
CA PHE A 113 -4.09 -14.53 1.22
C PHE A 113 -3.57 -13.17 0.75
N ARG A 114 -4.41 -12.37 0.08
CA ARG A 114 -4.07 -11.04 -0.44
C ARG A 114 -3.91 -10.02 0.68
N THR A 115 -4.88 -9.91 1.60
CA THR A 115 -4.85 -8.92 2.68
C THR A 115 -3.65 -9.12 3.61
N ALA A 116 -3.17 -10.36 3.78
CA ALA A 116 -1.98 -10.64 4.58
C ALA A 116 -0.65 -10.23 3.90
N ARG A 117 -0.64 -9.99 2.60
CA ARG A 117 0.59 -9.85 1.79
C ARG A 117 0.69 -8.55 1.00
N THR A 118 -0.39 -7.79 0.86
CA THR A 118 -0.43 -6.54 0.08
C THR A 118 -0.83 -5.36 0.94
N LYS A 119 -0.48 -4.14 0.49
CA LYS A 119 -0.99 -2.90 1.11
C LYS A 119 -2.53 -2.91 1.15
N LYS A 120 -3.10 -2.25 2.17
CA LYS A 120 -4.54 -2.30 2.51
C LYS A 120 -5.46 -2.01 1.32
N ASP A 121 -5.09 -1.04 0.47
CA ASP A 121 -5.92 -0.62 -0.66
C ASP A 121 -5.68 -1.38 -1.96
N SER A 122 -4.57 -2.13 -2.07
CA SER A 122 -4.21 -2.85 -3.31
C SER A 122 -5.22 -3.91 -3.71
N PHE A 123 -6.00 -4.44 -2.76
CA PHE A 123 -7.02 -5.46 -3.04
C PHE A 123 -8.40 -4.87 -3.37
N LYS A 124 -8.66 -3.58 -3.12
CA LYS A 124 -9.99 -2.96 -3.26
C LYS A 124 -10.56 -3.13 -4.67
N HIS A 125 -9.76 -2.87 -5.70
CA HIS A 125 -10.17 -3.03 -7.10
C HIS A 125 -10.42 -4.49 -7.48
N SER A 126 -9.57 -5.41 -7.01
CA SER A 126 -9.74 -6.84 -7.30
C SER A 126 -11.02 -7.38 -6.66
N ARG A 127 -11.32 -6.98 -5.41
CA ARG A 127 -12.58 -7.32 -4.72
C ARG A 127 -13.80 -6.87 -5.51
N SER A 128 -13.83 -5.61 -5.95
CA SER A 128 -14.96 -5.08 -6.73
C SER A 128 -15.17 -5.85 -8.04
N ARG A 129 -14.08 -6.15 -8.77
CA ARG A 129 -14.13 -6.88 -10.03
C ARG A 129 -14.56 -8.35 -9.87
N LEU A 130 -14.08 -9.02 -8.82
CA LEU A 130 -14.51 -10.38 -8.50
C LEU A 130 -15.98 -10.43 -8.11
N GLY A 131 -16.48 -9.44 -7.36
CA GLY A 131 -17.90 -9.36 -7.05
C GLY A 131 -18.78 -9.13 -8.28
N ILE A 132 -18.30 -8.37 -9.29
CA ILE A 132 -19.00 -8.23 -10.58
C ILE A 132 -19.04 -9.58 -11.31
N ALA A 133 -17.91 -10.26 -11.42
CA ALA A 133 -17.84 -11.57 -12.06
C ALA A 133 -18.76 -12.59 -11.39
N GLU A 134 -18.80 -12.62 -10.06
CA GLU A 134 -19.69 -13.49 -9.30
C GLU A 134 -21.17 -13.26 -9.65
N ARG A 135 -21.62 -12.00 -9.72
CA ARG A 135 -23.02 -11.68 -10.05
C ARG A 135 -23.37 -12.09 -11.48
N ILE A 136 -22.47 -11.84 -12.43
CA ILE A 136 -22.64 -12.28 -13.82
C ILE A 136 -22.74 -13.82 -13.91
N PHE A 137 -21.88 -14.53 -13.19
CA PHE A 137 -21.95 -15.99 -13.16
C PHE A 137 -23.22 -16.51 -12.50
N ARG A 138 -23.66 -15.92 -11.38
CA ARG A 138 -24.92 -16.29 -10.74
C ARG A 138 -26.09 -16.13 -11.70
N GLY A 139 -26.20 -14.99 -12.37
CA GLY A 139 -27.24 -14.75 -13.38
C GLY A 139 -27.27 -15.84 -14.47
N TYR A 140 -26.11 -16.32 -14.93
CA TYR A 140 -26.05 -17.42 -15.91
C TYR A 140 -26.71 -18.72 -15.43
N PHE A 141 -26.55 -19.08 -14.14
CA PHE A 141 -27.15 -20.29 -13.56
C PHE A 141 -28.62 -20.07 -13.21
N ASP A 142 -28.96 -18.89 -12.68
CA ASP A 142 -30.33 -18.50 -12.35
C ASP A 142 -31.22 -18.55 -13.60
N ASP A 143 -30.76 -18.00 -14.73
CA ASP A 143 -31.47 -18.02 -16.02
C ASP A 143 -31.72 -19.45 -16.56
N ARG A 144 -30.97 -20.44 -16.07
CA ARG A 144 -31.07 -21.85 -16.46
C ARG A 144 -31.77 -22.71 -15.42
N GLY A 145 -32.39 -22.10 -14.41
CA GLY A 145 -33.10 -22.79 -13.34
C GLY A 145 -32.18 -23.69 -12.51
N ARG A 146 -30.88 -23.37 -12.44
CA ARG A 146 -29.92 -24.10 -11.61
C ARG A 146 -29.75 -23.37 -10.29
N ASP A 147 -30.68 -23.59 -9.38
CA ASP A 147 -30.57 -23.10 -8.01
C ASP A 147 -29.49 -23.89 -7.26
N GLY A 148 -28.40 -23.24 -6.90
CA GLY A 148 -27.29 -23.90 -6.20
C GLY A 148 -26.10 -23.00 -5.90
N GLU A 149 -25.13 -23.56 -5.17
CA GLU A 149 -23.89 -22.86 -4.88
C GLU A 149 -23.05 -22.71 -6.16
N LEU A 150 -22.43 -21.54 -6.33
CA LEU A 150 -21.57 -21.28 -7.48
C LEU A 150 -20.25 -22.05 -7.33
N LEU A 151 -20.03 -23.10 -8.09
CA LEU A 151 -18.84 -23.94 -7.98
C LEU A 151 -17.70 -23.45 -8.88
N VAL A 152 -16.48 -23.36 -8.35
CA VAL A 152 -15.33 -22.82 -9.11
C VAL A 152 -15.01 -23.62 -10.35
N LYS A 153 -15.16 -24.95 -10.30
CA LYS A 153 -14.95 -25.83 -11.46
C LYS A 153 -15.89 -25.54 -12.63
N HIS A 154 -17.08 -25.00 -12.37
CA HIS A 154 -18.04 -24.67 -13.42
C HIS A 154 -17.81 -23.29 -14.00
N VAL A 155 -17.32 -22.33 -13.22
CA VAL A 155 -17.17 -20.92 -13.64
C VAL A 155 -15.76 -20.49 -14.03
N MET A 156 -14.76 -21.32 -13.74
CA MET A 156 -13.36 -21.08 -14.12
C MET A 156 -12.95 -21.86 -15.38
N THR A 157 -13.92 -22.14 -16.26
CA THR A 157 -13.71 -22.73 -17.58
C THR A 157 -13.44 -21.64 -18.63
N LEU A 158 -12.99 -22.03 -19.83
CA LEU A 158 -12.79 -21.08 -20.92
C LEU A 158 -14.11 -20.40 -21.28
N ASP A 159 -15.14 -21.20 -21.60
CA ASP A 159 -16.47 -20.73 -22.01
C ASP A 159 -17.08 -19.74 -21.02
N MET A 160 -16.92 -19.98 -19.71
CA MET A 160 -17.48 -19.07 -18.71
C MET A 160 -16.71 -17.77 -18.60
N ILE A 161 -15.39 -17.77 -18.83
CA ILE A 161 -14.62 -16.52 -18.84
C ILE A 161 -14.86 -15.74 -20.14
N GLU A 162 -15.09 -16.41 -21.27
CA GLU A 162 -15.54 -15.77 -22.52
C GLU A 162 -16.93 -15.18 -22.36
N TYR A 163 -17.87 -15.94 -21.78
CA TYR A 163 -19.19 -15.43 -21.39
C TYR A 163 -19.09 -14.19 -20.50
N LEU A 164 -18.17 -14.19 -19.52
CA LEU A 164 -17.90 -13.00 -18.70
C LEU A 164 -17.44 -11.81 -19.55
N GLN A 165 -16.55 -12.01 -20.53
CA GLN A 165 -16.12 -10.93 -21.42
C GLN A 165 -17.29 -10.38 -22.23
N GLU A 166 -18.14 -11.24 -22.79
CA GLU A 166 -19.33 -10.86 -23.56
C GLU A 166 -20.33 -10.06 -22.73
N ARG A 167 -20.68 -10.55 -21.53
CA ARG A 167 -21.60 -9.85 -20.63
C ARG A 167 -21.04 -8.51 -20.16
N LEU A 168 -19.74 -8.44 -19.89
CA LEU A 168 -19.10 -7.18 -19.56
C LEU A 168 -19.14 -6.20 -20.75
N LEU A 169 -18.91 -6.65 -21.99
CA LEU A 169 -19.03 -5.82 -23.19
C LEU A 169 -20.46 -5.29 -23.36
N ALA A 170 -21.47 -6.14 -23.11
CA ALA A 170 -22.89 -5.81 -23.14
C ALA A 170 -23.36 -4.86 -22.02
N GLY A 171 -22.44 -4.41 -21.14
CA GLY A 171 -22.76 -3.40 -20.14
C GLY A 171 -23.24 -3.95 -18.80
N ASP A 172 -23.23 -5.26 -18.59
CA ASP A 172 -23.63 -5.83 -17.31
C ASP A 172 -22.84 -5.23 -16.14
N GLU A 173 -23.55 -4.97 -15.04
CA GLU A 173 -22.99 -4.41 -13.80
C GLU A 173 -22.28 -3.05 -14.02
N CYS A 174 -22.62 -2.35 -15.10
CA CYS A 174 -22.11 -1.05 -15.49
C CYS A 174 -23.20 0.02 -15.35
N ARG A 175 -22.80 1.30 -15.34
CA ARG A 175 -23.74 2.43 -15.38
C ARG A 175 -24.18 2.78 -16.80
N TYR A 176 -23.53 2.20 -17.79
CA TYR A 176 -23.68 2.52 -19.21
C TYR A 176 -24.15 1.28 -19.95
N ASP A 177 -24.73 1.48 -21.11
CA ASP A 177 -25.28 0.41 -21.96
C ASP A 177 -24.21 -0.56 -22.48
N SER A 178 -22.93 -0.19 -22.42
CA SER A 178 -21.82 -1.07 -22.82
C SER A 178 -20.52 -0.73 -22.10
N ARG A 179 -19.53 -1.62 -22.19
CA ARG A 179 -18.14 -1.35 -21.79
C ARG A 179 -17.22 -1.41 -22.99
N SER A 180 -16.28 -0.46 -23.07
CA SER A 180 -15.19 -0.53 -24.05
C SER A 180 -14.32 -1.79 -23.84
N PRO A 181 -13.77 -2.40 -24.90
CA PRO A 181 -12.90 -3.57 -24.78
C PRO A 181 -11.68 -3.35 -23.87
N ASN A 182 -11.10 -2.14 -23.83
CA ASN A 182 -10.00 -1.80 -22.89
C ASN A 182 -10.42 -1.95 -21.42
N THR A 183 -11.66 -1.59 -21.08
CA THR A 183 -12.19 -1.75 -19.72
C THR A 183 -12.30 -3.22 -19.38
N VAL A 184 -12.86 -4.04 -20.28
CA VAL A 184 -12.99 -5.49 -20.08
C VAL A 184 -11.61 -6.14 -19.93
N ASN A 185 -10.67 -5.83 -20.83
CA ASN A 185 -9.27 -6.27 -20.75
C ASN A 185 -8.57 -5.82 -19.45
N SER A 186 -9.00 -4.72 -18.82
CA SER A 186 -8.48 -4.30 -17.51
C SER A 186 -9.10 -5.07 -16.33
N MET A 187 -10.32 -5.59 -16.49
CA MET A 187 -11.09 -6.31 -15.47
C MET A 187 -10.73 -7.80 -15.43
N THR A 188 -10.66 -8.46 -16.59
CA THR A 188 -10.36 -9.90 -16.73
C THR A 188 -9.09 -10.35 -15.99
N PRO A 189 -7.98 -9.57 -15.97
CA PRO A 189 -6.78 -9.94 -15.20
C PRO A 189 -7.01 -10.11 -13.69
N SER A 190 -7.97 -9.40 -13.09
CA SER A 190 -8.32 -9.59 -11.67
C SER A 190 -9.00 -10.94 -11.42
N VAL A 191 -9.88 -11.36 -12.33
CA VAL A 191 -10.51 -12.69 -12.32
C VAL A 191 -9.45 -13.76 -12.57
N MET A 192 -8.60 -13.57 -13.59
CA MET A 192 -7.54 -14.53 -13.90
C MET A 192 -6.47 -14.65 -12.82
N ALA A 193 -6.23 -13.59 -12.03
CA ALA A 193 -5.38 -13.70 -10.84
C ALA A 193 -5.99 -14.61 -9.76
N PHE A 194 -7.33 -14.62 -9.64
CA PHE A 194 -8.06 -15.52 -8.74
C PHE A 194 -8.12 -16.96 -9.29
N VAL A 195 -8.34 -17.13 -10.60
CA VAL A 195 -8.29 -18.43 -11.28
C VAL A 195 -6.91 -19.09 -11.11
N ARG A 196 -5.82 -18.35 -11.36
CA ARG A 196 -4.45 -18.83 -11.11
C ARG A 196 -4.18 -19.15 -9.64
N PHE A 197 -4.82 -18.44 -8.71
CA PHE A 197 -4.70 -18.74 -7.29
C PHE A 197 -5.35 -20.09 -6.92
N CYS A 198 -6.47 -20.41 -7.56
CA CYS A 198 -7.19 -21.68 -7.40
C CYS A 198 -6.44 -22.83 -8.09
N ALA A 199 -5.92 -22.63 -9.30
CA ALA A 199 -5.12 -23.63 -10.01
C ALA A 199 -3.86 -24.03 -9.25
N LYS A 200 -3.15 -23.05 -8.63
CA LYS A 200 -1.97 -23.32 -7.77
C LYS A 200 -2.27 -24.15 -6.52
N ARG A 201 -3.55 -24.41 -6.23
CA ARG A 201 -4.01 -25.23 -5.10
C ARG A 201 -4.82 -26.44 -5.57
N GLU A 202 -4.79 -26.71 -6.87
CA GLU A 202 -5.45 -27.89 -7.47
C GLU A 202 -6.97 -27.91 -7.23
N TRP A 203 -7.60 -26.72 -7.08
CA TRP A 203 -9.06 -26.61 -6.98
C TRP A 203 -9.76 -26.57 -8.34
N ILE A 204 -8.98 -26.38 -9.40
CA ILE A 204 -9.37 -26.45 -10.79
C ILE A 204 -8.26 -27.16 -11.56
N ASP A 205 -8.60 -27.88 -12.62
CA ASP A 205 -7.67 -28.74 -13.35
C ASP A 205 -6.60 -27.93 -14.10
N ARG A 206 -7.02 -26.84 -14.74
CA ARG A 206 -6.14 -25.99 -15.55
C ARG A 206 -6.59 -24.55 -15.55
N VAL A 207 -5.65 -23.65 -15.82
CA VAL A 207 -5.96 -22.24 -16.09
C VAL A 207 -6.44 -22.14 -17.54
N PRO A 208 -7.63 -21.58 -17.82
CA PRO A 208 -8.08 -21.36 -19.19
C PRO A 208 -7.17 -20.36 -19.90
N ASP A 209 -6.90 -20.63 -21.17
CA ASP A 209 -6.16 -19.73 -22.05
C ASP A 209 -7.16 -18.79 -22.73
N ILE A 210 -7.06 -17.49 -22.43
CA ILE A 210 -8.08 -16.51 -22.81
C ILE A 210 -7.44 -15.46 -23.69
N GLU A 211 -8.08 -15.24 -24.82
CA GLU A 211 -7.69 -14.17 -25.74
C GLU A 211 -8.09 -12.80 -25.17
N ARG A 212 -7.20 -11.84 -25.39
CA ARG A 212 -7.54 -10.44 -25.11
C ARG A 212 -8.40 -9.92 -26.25
N LEU A 213 -9.40 -9.13 -25.89
CA LEU A 213 -10.21 -8.45 -26.89
C LEU A 213 -9.32 -7.49 -27.68
N SER A 214 -9.52 -7.44 -29.00
CA SER A 214 -8.86 -6.46 -29.85
C SER A 214 -9.20 -5.05 -29.38
N VAL A 215 -8.18 -4.21 -29.28
CA VAL A 215 -8.30 -2.81 -28.87
C VAL A 215 -7.51 -1.96 -29.84
N ASP A 216 -8.15 -0.92 -30.36
CA ASP A 216 -7.43 0.16 -31.01
C ASP A 216 -6.75 1.00 -29.91
N ASP A 217 -5.47 1.32 -30.09
CA ASP A 217 -4.72 2.21 -29.20
C ASP A 217 -5.17 3.67 -29.40
N VAL A 218 -6.42 3.96 -29.01
CA VAL A 218 -6.97 5.31 -29.04
C VAL A 218 -6.68 5.98 -27.70
N MET A 219 -5.80 6.98 -27.69
CA MET A 219 -5.61 7.82 -26.52
C MET A 219 -6.94 8.50 -26.15
N LYS A 220 -7.37 8.38 -24.90
CA LYS A 220 -8.64 8.94 -24.41
C LYS A 220 -8.70 10.48 -24.39
N GLY A 221 -7.63 11.15 -24.80
CA GLY A 221 -7.55 12.61 -24.85
C GLY A 221 -6.32 13.09 -25.60
N ARG A 222 -6.36 14.35 -26.03
CA ARG A 222 -5.21 15.05 -26.60
C ARG A 222 -4.52 15.92 -25.53
N PRO A 223 -3.23 16.22 -25.69
CA PRO A 223 -2.58 17.26 -24.90
C PRO A 223 -3.31 18.60 -25.02
N ILE A 224 -3.33 19.35 -23.91
CA ILE A 224 -3.79 20.73 -23.89
C ILE A 224 -2.69 21.66 -24.42
N THR A 225 -3.09 22.68 -25.16
CA THR A 225 -2.19 23.72 -25.67
C THR A 225 -1.94 24.81 -24.62
N GLY A 226 -0.91 25.65 -24.82
CA GLY A 226 -0.63 26.78 -23.91
C GLY A 226 -1.80 27.76 -23.86
N GLU A 227 -2.39 28.10 -25.01
CA GLU A 227 -3.53 29.00 -25.11
C GLU A 227 -4.79 28.43 -24.43
N GLU A 228 -4.94 27.10 -24.40
CA GLU A 228 -6.01 26.45 -23.66
C GLU A 228 -5.76 26.47 -22.15
N PHE A 229 -4.52 26.28 -21.74
CA PHE A 229 -4.14 26.38 -20.34
C PHE A 229 -4.38 27.80 -19.80
N ASP A 230 -3.99 28.83 -20.56
CA ASP A 230 -4.23 30.22 -20.19
C ASP A 230 -5.73 30.55 -20.08
N ARG A 231 -6.54 30.07 -21.04
CA ARG A 231 -8.00 30.20 -20.98
C ARG A 231 -8.59 29.48 -19.77
N MET A 232 -8.06 28.31 -19.40
CA MET A 232 -8.48 27.57 -18.21
C MET A 232 -8.18 28.35 -16.92
N LEU A 233 -7.00 28.95 -16.82
CA LEU A 233 -6.64 29.81 -15.68
C LEU A 233 -7.58 31.02 -15.57
N ALA A 234 -7.88 31.68 -16.69
CA ALA A 234 -8.76 32.86 -16.73
C ALA A 234 -10.18 32.57 -16.20
N VAL A 235 -10.69 31.34 -16.37
CA VAL A 235 -12.04 30.95 -15.93
C VAL A 235 -12.07 30.19 -14.60
N THR A 236 -10.93 29.94 -13.95
CA THR A 236 -10.84 29.13 -12.72
C THR A 236 -11.78 29.65 -11.62
N HIS A 237 -11.84 30.97 -11.42
CA HIS A 237 -12.71 31.62 -10.43
C HIS A 237 -14.22 31.29 -10.59
N LYS A 238 -14.66 30.93 -11.80
CA LYS A 238 -16.07 30.56 -12.05
C LYS A 238 -16.42 29.18 -11.50
N VAL A 239 -15.41 28.32 -11.29
CA VAL A 239 -15.58 26.94 -10.82
C VAL A 239 -15.40 26.85 -9.31
N VAL A 240 -14.37 27.52 -8.77
CA VAL A 240 -13.96 27.39 -7.36
C VAL A 240 -14.35 28.57 -6.48
N GLY A 241 -14.92 29.62 -7.08
CA GLY A 241 -15.18 30.90 -6.40
C GLY A 241 -13.98 31.85 -6.49
N LYS A 242 -14.18 33.11 -6.13
CA LYS A 242 -13.15 34.16 -6.24
C LYS A 242 -12.05 34.00 -5.18
N ASP A 243 -12.43 33.59 -3.97
CA ASP A 243 -11.53 33.52 -2.82
C ASP A 243 -10.46 32.43 -3.01
N GLU A 244 -10.86 31.27 -3.53
CA GLU A 244 -9.98 30.12 -3.77
C GLU A 244 -9.28 30.16 -5.13
N ALA A 245 -9.65 31.09 -6.02
CA ALA A 245 -9.16 31.13 -7.40
C ALA A 245 -7.63 31.21 -7.49
N ALA A 246 -7.01 32.02 -6.62
CA ALA A 246 -5.56 32.21 -6.62
C ALA A 246 -4.81 30.92 -6.26
N ALA A 247 -5.25 30.21 -5.22
CA ALA A 247 -4.66 28.95 -4.79
C ALA A 247 -4.80 27.87 -5.88
N TRP A 248 -5.97 27.76 -6.52
CA TRP A 248 -6.17 26.84 -7.63
C TRP A 248 -5.33 27.17 -8.86
N GLN A 249 -5.21 28.45 -9.21
CA GLN A 249 -4.35 28.88 -10.31
C GLN A 249 -2.87 28.58 -10.02
N PHE A 250 -2.43 28.77 -8.78
CA PHE A 250 -1.08 28.39 -8.34
C PHE A 250 -0.85 26.89 -8.50
N ALA A 251 -1.75 26.06 -7.97
CA ALA A 251 -1.70 24.61 -8.08
C ALA A 251 -1.70 24.12 -9.55
N LEU A 252 -2.51 24.73 -10.42
CA LEU A 252 -2.54 24.42 -11.85
C LEU A 252 -1.19 24.73 -12.53
N ARG A 253 -0.55 25.85 -12.18
CA ARG A 253 0.79 26.20 -12.69
C ARG A 253 1.85 25.22 -12.20
N VAL A 254 1.78 24.78 -10.94
CA VAL A 254 2.67 23.73 -10.42
C VAL A 254 2.52 22.46 -11.25
N VAL A 255 1.30 21.99 -11.52
CA VAL A 255 1.07 20.79 -12.35
C VAL A 255 1.61 20.98 -13.77
N TRP A 256 1.40 22.16 -14.35
CA TRP A 256 1.88 22.49 -15.69
C TRP A 256 3.42 22.46 -15.79
N PHE A 257 4.11 23.09 -14.85
CA PHE A 257 5.59 23.17 -14.86
C PHE A 257 6.27 21.90 -14.35
N SER A 258 5.60 21.08 -13.53
CA SER A 258 6.20 19.86 -12.95
C SER A 258 5.88 18.58 -13.73
N GLY A 259 4.77 18.55 -14.48
CA GLY A 259 4.23 17.31 -15.04
C GLY A 259 3.71 16.32 -13.99
N PHE A 260 3.46 16.78 -12.77
CA PHE A 260 2.95 15.94 -11.68
C PHE A 260 1.59 15.34 -12.01
N ARG A 261 1.34 14.14 -11.45
CA ARG A 261 -0.05 13.68 -11.32
C ARG A 261 -0.72 14.55 -10.26
N VAL A 262 -2.04 14.72 -10.37
CA VAL A 262 -2.82 15.44 -9.34
C VAL A 262 -2.56 14.88 -7.95
N GLY A 263 -2.43 13.55 -7.81
CA GLY A 263 -2.09 12.93 -6.52
C GLY A 263 -0.70 13.27 -5.99
N ASP A 264 0.26 13.57 -6.86
CA ASP A 264 1.61 13.99 -6.48
C ASP A 264 1.59 15.47 -6.03
N LEU A 265 0.82 16.33 -6.71
CA LEU A 265 0.55 17.70 -6.26
C LEU A 265 -0.08 17.74 -4.87
N MET A 266 -1.09 16.90 -4.61
CA MET A 266 -1.74 16.83 -3.29
C MET A 266 -0.81 16.32 -2.18
N ASP A 267 0.33 15.72 -2.53
CA ASP A 267 1.37 15.26 -1.62
C ASP A 267 2.60 16.20 -1.65
N PHE A 268 2.50 17.36 -2.31
CA PHE A 268 3.59 18.30 -2.49
C PHE A 268 3.63 19.32 -1.36
N HIS A 269 4.73 19.34 -0.61
CA HIS A 269 4.87 20.05 0.64
C HIS A 269 6.19 20.84 0.65
N TRP A 270 6.21 22.00 1.29
CA TRP A 270 7.42 22.84 1.37
C TRP A 270 8.51 22.18 2.24
N GLU A 271 8.16 21.69 3.43
CA GLU A 271 9.14 21.32 4.45
C GLU A 271 9.20 19.83 4.84
N ASP A 272 8.07 19.10 4.91
CA ASP A 272 8.01 17.76 5.49
C ASP A 272 8.66 16.68 4.61
N GLU A 273 9.68 16.01 5.15
CA GLU A 273 10.44 14.91 4.53
C GLU A 273 9.62 13.66 4.21
N ARG A 274 8.42 13.55 4.77
CA ARG A 274 7.51 12.43 4.53
C ARG A 274 6.69 12.59 3.26
N HIS A 275 6.74 13.77 2.66
CA HIS A 275 5.97 14.21 1.50
C HIS A 275 6.91 14.55 0.34
N ILE A 276 6.35 14.73 -0.86
CA ILE A 276 7.13 15.21 -1.99
C ILE A 276 7.51 16.65 -1.67
N ARG A 277 8.77 17.04 -1.87
CA ARG A 277 9.21 18.42 -1.58
C ARG A 277 10.27 18.94 -2.54
N PRO A 278 10.30 20.25 -2.81
CA PRO A 278 11.39 20.88 -3.52
C PRO A 278 12.61 21.05 -2.60
N VAL A 279 13.82 20.93 -3.16
CA VAL A 279 15.08 21.08 -2.44
C VAL A 279 16.01 21.98 -3.25
N TRP A 280 16.41 23.10 -2.64
CA TRP A 280 17.43 23.99 -3.18
C TRP A 280 18.76 23.74 -2.47
N PRO A 281 19.78 23.21 -3.16
CA PRO A 281 21.09 22.99 -2.56
C PRO A 281 21.83 24.32 -2.36
N ASN A 282 22.51 24.45 -1.22
CA ASN A 282 23.36 25.62 -0.93
C ASN A 282 24.72 25.58 -1.64
N GLN A 283 25.05 24.47 -2.31
CA GLN A 283 26.35 24.25 -2.94
C GLN A 283 26.35 24.78 -4.38
N PRO A 284 27.35 25.60 -4.78
CA PRO A 284 27.49 26.05 -6.16
C PRO A 284 27.62 24.88 -7.13
N GLY A 285 26.91 24.93 -8.27
CA GLY A 285 26.98 23.91 -9.31
C GLY A 285 26.09 22.68 -9.10
N VAL A 286 25.25 22.67 -8.07
CA VAL A 286 24.23 21.63 -7.85
C VAL A 286 22.86 22.20 -8.24
N PHE A 287 22.12 21.46 -9.08
CA PHE A 287 20.78 21.87 -9.51
C PHE A 287 19.72 21.61 -8.43
N PRO A 288 18.66 22.44 -8.34
CA PRO A 288 17.50 22.16 -7.52
C PRO A 288 16.85 20.82 -7.90
N THR A 289 16.32 20.13 -6.90
CA THR A 289 15.71 18.81 -7.07
C THR A 289 14.35 18.73 -6.38
N ILE A 290 13.60 17.69 -6.70
CA ILE A 290 12.38 17.29 -6.02
C ILE A 290 12.65 15.95 -5.36
N THR A 291 12.52 15.88 -4.04
CA THR A 291 12.61 14.62 -3.30
C THR A 291 11.24 13.95 -3.29
N VAL A 292 11.20 12.67 -3.67
CA VAL A 292 10.03 11.81 -3.66
C VAL A 292 10.23 10.73 -2.59
N PRO A 293 9.40 10.68 -1.54
CA PRO A 293 9.55 9.74 -0.44
C PRO A 293 9.10 8.31 -0.82
N SER A 294 9.61 7.32 -0.08
CA SER A 294 9.26 5.90 -0.25
C SER A 294 7.79 5.55 0.07
N SER A 295 7.02 6.48 0.63
CA SER A 295 5.56 6.36 0.83
C SER A 295 4.82 6.24 -0.51
N GLN A 296 5.40 6.77 -1.59
CA GLN A 296 4.83 6.77 -2.93
C GLN A 296 4.73 5.36 -3.56
N LYS A 297 3.95 5.27 -4.64
CA LYS A 297 3.55 3.98 -5.25
C LYS A 297 4.72 3.05 -5.57
N ASN A 298 5.88 3.59 -5.93
CA ASN A 298 7.06 2.80 -6.30
C ASN A 298 7.83 2.24 -5.08
N GLY A 299 7.70 2.85 -3.89
CA GLY A 299 8.34 2.39 -2.66
C GLY A 299 9.81 2.79 -2.49
N LYS A 300 10.39 3.58 -3.39
CA LYS A 300 11.78 4.07 -3.30
C LYS A 300 11.81 5.56 -2.98
N VAL A 301 12.84 5.97 -2.24
CA VAL A 301 13.23 7.38 -2.14
C VAL A 301 13.94 7.75 -3.44
N GLN A 302 13.54 8.86 -4.05
CA GLN A 302 14.14 9.36 -5.28
C GLN A 302 14.35 10.87 -5.19
N GLU A 303 15.38 11.35 -5.87
CA GLU A 303 15.59 12.77 -6.13
C GLU A 303 15.58 12.96 -7.64
N ILE A 304 14.75 13.89 -8.10
CA ILE A 304 14.55 14.17 -9.52
C ILE A 304 14.95 15.61 -9.76
N PRO A 305 15.73 15.93 -10.81
CA PRO A 305 16.03 17.31 -11.16
C PRO A 305 14.74 18.13 -11.34
N MET A 306 14.71 19.33 -10.77
CA MET A 306 13.60 20.25 -10.95
C MET A 306 13.69 20.89 -12.33
N LEU A 307 12.55 21.06 -13.00
CA LEU A 307 12.50 21.80 -14.26
C LEU A 307 12.75 23.29 -14.01
N PRO A 308 13.52 23.99 -14.88
CA PRO A 308 13.86 25.40 -14.66
C PRO A 308 12.65 26.31 -14.45
N GLU A 309 11.58 26.08 -15.20
CA GLU A 309 10.34 26.86 -15.11
C GLU A 309 9.63 26.65 -13.76
N LEU A 310 9.72 25.43 -13.20
CA LEU A 310 9.18 25.14 -11.87
C LEU A 310 10.05 25.78 -10.79
N ASP A 311 11.37 25.75 -10.93
CA ASP A 311 12.29 26.41 -10.01
C ASP A 311 12.04 27.92 -9.96
N GLU A 312 11.99 28.58 -11.11
CA GLU A 312 11.69 30.02 -11.19
C GLU A 312 10.33 30.34 -10.55
N PHE A 313 9.30 29.53 -10.84
CA PHE A 313 7.96 29.74 -10.30
C PHE A 313 7.91 29.57 -8.78
N LEU A 314 8.47 28.50 -8.23
CA LEU A 314 8.49 28.26 -6.78
C LEU A 314 9.43 29.25 -6.06
N SER A 315 10.50 29.69 -6.71
CA SER A 315 11.42 30.68 -6.18
C SER A 315 10.78 32.06 -6.01
N SER A 316 9.73 32.37 -6.78
CA SER A 316 8.96 33.61 -6.64
C SER A 316 8.19 33.72 -5.31
N VAL A 317 7.93 32.60 -4.64
CA VAL A 317 7.28 32.57 -3.32
C VAL A 317 8.33 32.95 -2.26
N PRO A 318 8.11 33.99 -1.44
CA PRO A 318 9.03 34.37 -0.37
C PRO A 318 9.26 33.23 0.62
N VAL A 319 10.48 33.08 1.15
CA VAL A 319 10.86 31.95 2.01
C VAL A 319 9.98 31.86 3.27
N GLU A 320 9.62 33.01 3.81
CA GLU A 320 8.73 33.19 4.95
C GLU A 320 7.30 32.66 4.73
N GLU A 321 6.87 32.51 3.48
CA GLU A 321 5.56 31.97 3.10
C GLU A 321 5.61 30.48 2.74
N ARG A 322 6.81 29.88 2.61
CA ARG A 322 7.01 28.48 2.22
C ARG A 322 6.77 27.52 3.38
N SER A 323 5.53 27.40 3.81
CA SER A 323 5.11 26.47 4.86
C SER A 323 3.87 25.67 4.44
N GLY A 324 3.78 24.43 4.93
CA GLY A 324 2.65 23.55 4.61
C GLY A 324 2.64 23.02 3.17
N TRP A 325 1.44 22.83 2.63
CA TRP A 325 1.20 22.29 1.29
C TRP A 325 1.42 23.37 0.22
N ILE A 326 1.94 22.95 -0.93
CA ILE A 326 2.19 23.79 -2.11
C ILE A 326 0.93 23.90 -2.96
#